data_AF-A0A7W0NLP1-F1
#
_entry.id   AF-A0A7W0NLP1-F1
#
_cell.length_a   1.000
_cell.length_b   1.000
_cell.length_c   1.000
_cell.angle_alpha   90.00
_cell.angle_beta   90.00
_cell.angle_gamma   90.00
#
_symmetry.space_group_name_H-M   'P 1'
#
loop_
_entity.id
_entity.type
_entity.pdbx_description
1 polymer ?
#
loop_
_entity_poly.entity_id
_entity_poly.type
_entity_poly.pdbx_seq_one_letter_code
_entity_poly.pdbx_strand_id
1 'polypeptide(L)'
;MNGRRRPLVVTGIISALVVLVAAGALVVKANSTPAYRNPVVDHDAPDPSVIEGGDGFYYTYTTQSGWPTLLKIPALKSKDLIHWKLVGEVFPENANWVTVDVWAPHAMRIGQDYLLFYAARQYG
;
A
#
# COMPACT_ATOMS: atom_id res chain seq x y z
N MET A 1 -41.78 -3.15 -63.88
CA MET A 1 -40.36 -3.54 -63.65
C MET A 1 -39.89 -2.89 -62.35
N ASN A 2 -39.94 -3.63 -61.24
CA ASN A 2 -39.62 -3.14 -59.89
C ASN A 2 -38.11 -3.27 -59.61
N GLY A 3 -37.38 -2.15 -59.63
CA GLY A 3 -35.98 -2.08 -59.22
C GLY A 3 -35.83 -1.66 -57.76
N ARG A 4 -35.65 -2.63 -56.86
CA ARG A 4 -35.32 -2.41 -55.44
C ARG A 4 -34.02 -1.61 -55.30
N ARG A 5 -34.11 -0.39 -54.77
CA ARG A 5 -32.94 0.44 -54.41
C ARG A 5 -32.33 -0.09 -53.10
N ARG A 6 -31.01 -0.35 -53.12
CA ARG A 6 -30.23 -0.97 -52.04
C ARG A 6 -29.99 -0.01 -50.86
N PRO A 7 -29.95 -0.49 -49.60
CA PRO A 7 -29.88 0.34 -48.40
C PRO A 7 -28.42 0.65 -48.02
N LEU A 8 -27.71 1.47 -48.80
CA LEU A 8 -26.32 1.87 -48.44
C LEU A 8 -26.27 2.93 -47.33
N VAL A 9 -27.33 3.71 -47.13
CA VAL A 9 -27.33 4.85 -46.19
C VAL A 9 -27.47 4.39 -44.73
N VAL A 10 -28.14 3.25 -44.48
CA VAL A 10 -28.45 2.78 -43.12
C VAL A 10 -27.20 2.21 -42.43
N THR A 11 -26.28 1.59 -43.17
CA THR A 11 -25.06 0.99 -42.61
C THR A 11 -24.04 2.04 -42.14
N GLY A 12 -23.91 3.17 -42.85
CA GLY A 12 -22.96 4.23 -42.50
C GLY A 12 -23.32 4.99 -41.21
N ILE A 13 -24.61 5.16 -40.92
CA ILE A 13 -25.11 5.85 -39.72
C ILE A 13 -24.87 5.00 -38.46
N ILE A 14 -25.03 3.67 -38.57
CA ILE A 14 -24.80 2.74 -37.46
C ILE A 14 -23.30 2.70 -37.10
N SER A 15 -22.40 2.69 -38.09
CA SER A 15 -20.95 2.73 -37.85
C SER A 15 -20.49 4.03 -37.19
N ALA A 16 -21.04 5.19 -37.59
CA ALA A 16 -20.73 6.47 -36.95
C ALA A 16 -21.22 6.56 -35.49
N LEU A 17 -22.38 5.96 -35.18
CA LEU A 17 -22.90 5.90 -33.82
C LEU A 17 -22.05 5.02 -32.88
N VAL A 18 -21.57 3.87 -33.37
CA VAL A 18 -20.71 2.95 -32.61
C VAL A 18 -19.36 3.61 -32.28
N VAL A 19 -18.80 4.39 -33.21
CA VAL A 19 -17.55 5.13 -32.97
C VAL A 19 -17.73 6.26 -31.95
N LEU A 20 -18.88 6.95 -31.94
CA LEU A 20 -19.18 7.98 -30.94
C LEU A 20 -19.40 7.40 -29.53
N VAL A 21 -20.01 6.23 -29.41
CA VAL A 21 -20.20 5.54 -28.12
C VAL A 21 -18.85 5.02 -27.57
N ALA A 22 -17.97 4.51 -28.43
CA ALA A 22 -16.63 4.10 -28.02
C ALA A 22 -15.74 5.28 -27.60
N ALA A 23 -15.87 6.44 -28.26
CA ALA A 23 -15.16 7.66 -27.87
C ALA A 23 -15.70 8.29 -26.57
N GLY A 24 -17.01 8.14 -26.28
CA GLY A 24 -17.63 8.59 -25.03
C GLY A 24 -17.36 7.67 -23.82
N ALA A 25 -17.05 6.39 -24.04
CA ALA A 25 -16.66 5.47 -22.96
C ALA A 25 -15.22 5.68 -22.46
N LEU A 26 -14.44 6.53 -23.14
CA LEU A 26 -13.12 7.00 -22.69
C LEU A 26 -13.20 8.20 -21.74
N VAL A 27 -14.41 8.60 -21.32
CA VAL A 27 -14.63 9.62 -20.29
C VAL A 27 -14.02 9.14 -18.98
N VAL A 28 -12.80 9.63 -18.74
CA VAL A 28 -12.14 9.89 -17.46
C VAL A 28 -12.46 8.85 -16.38
N LYS A 29 -11.58 7.85 -16.22
CA LYS A 29 -11.38 7.25 -14.90
C LYS A 29 -11.04 8.41 -13.95
N ALA A 30 -12.02 8.90 -13.20
CA ALA A 30 -11.76 9.87 -12.16
C ALA A 30 -10.81 9.19 -11.17
N ASN A 31 -9.61 9.77 -10.99
CA ASN A 31 -8.73 9.38 -9.91
C ASN A 31 -9.40 9.81 -8.59
N SER A 32 -10.29 8.97 -8.07
CA SER A 32 -10.85 9.17 -6.73
C SER A 32 -9.70 9.08 -5.74
N THR A 33 -9.48 10.14 -4.96
CA THR A 33 -8.58 10.06 -3.80
C THR A 33 -9.06 8.90 -2.92
N PRO A 34 -8.20 7.93 -2.59
CA PRO A 34 -8.58 6.82 -1.73
C PRO A 34 -9.13 7.35 -0.41
N ALA A 35 -10.36 6.98 -0.07
CA ALA A 35 -10.91 7.27 1.25
C ALA A 35 -10.21 6.40 2.29
N TYR A 36 -9.95 6.94 3.47
CA TYR A 36 -9.38 6.20 4.61
C TYR A 36 -10.23 6.42 5.86
N ARG A 37 -10.12 5.48 6.80
CA ARG A 37 -10.72 5.58 8.12
C ARG A 37 -9.71 5.07 9.14
N ASN A 38 -9.57 5.79 10.25
CA ASN A 38 -8.70 5.36 11.33
C ASN A 38 -9.37 4.28 12.22
N PRO A 39 -8.57 3.38 12.82
CA PRO A 39 -7.14 3.18 12.53
C PRO A 39 -6.92 2.52 11.15
N VAL A 40 -5.87 2.92 10.43
CA VAL A 40 -5.51 2.32 9.12
C VAL A 40 -4.78 0.99 9.25
N VAL A 41 -4.32 0.67 10.46
CA VAL A 41 -3.80 -0.65 10.84
C VAL A 41 -4.67 -1.15 11.98
N ASP A 42 -5.46 -2.20 11.73
CA ASP A 42 -6.34 -2.82 12.74
C ASP A 42 -5.56 -3.91 13.51
N HIS A 43 -4.48 -3.50 14.18
CA HIS A 43 -3.57 -4.34 14.95
C HIS A 43 -2.93 -3.50 16.07
N ASP A 44 -2.34 -4.15 17.08
CA ASP A 44 -1.48 -3.47 18.03
C ASP A 44 -0.18 -3.03 17.33
N ALA A 45 -0.14 -1.76 16.96
CA ALA A 45 0.93 -1.17 16.18
C ALA A 45 1.31 0.26 16.66
N PRO A 46 1.59 0.46 17.96
CA PRO A 46 2.02 1.76 18.49
C PRO A 46 3.41 2.16 17.98
N ASP A 47 3.76 3.43 18.18
CA ASP A 47 5.07 4.00 17.82
C ASP A 47 5.50 3.79 16.34
N PRO A 48 4.67 4.15 15.35
CA PRO A 48 4.99 3.90 13.96
C PRO A 48 6.13 4.80 13.47
N SER A 49 7.13 4.19 12.83
CA SER A 49 8.09 4.88 11.99
C SER A 49 7.89 4.51 10.53
N VAL A 50 7.46 5.48 9.72
CA VAL A 50 7.13 5.30 8.31
C VAL A 50 8.25 5.83 7.41
N ILE A 51 8.63 5.06 6.38
CA ILE A 51 9.63 5.44 5.38
C ILE A 51 9.25 4.95 3.99
N GLU A 52 9.63 5.69 2.94
CA GLU A 52 9.55 5.20 1.56
C GLU A 52 10.72 4.27 1.23
N GLY A 53 10.41 3.07 0.71
CA GLY A 53 11.39 2.04 0.38
C GLY A 53 12.14 2.25 -0.94
N GLY A 54 11.78 3.27 -1.73
CA GLY A 54 12.35 3.50 -3.07
C GLY A 54 11.94 2.46 -4.13
N ASP A 55 11.17 1.44 -3.73
CA ASP A 55 10.61 0.39 -4.58
C ASP A 55 9.12 0.64 -4.92
N GLY A 56 8.64 1.86 -4.67
CA GLY A 56 7.24 2.25 -4.86
C GLY A 56 6.32 1.83 -3.71
N PHE A 57 6.89 1.49 -2.55
CA PHE A 57 6.14 1.19 -1.33
C PHE A 57 6.62 2.01 -0.14
N TYR A 58 5.72 2.15 0.82
CA TYR A 58 5.99 2.64 2.16
C TYR A 58 6.12 1.45 3.11
N TYR A 59 6.98 1.62 4.09
CA TYR A 59 7.22 0.67 5.16
C TYR A 59 6.97 1.36 6.48
N THR A 60 6.33 0.67 7.42
CA THR A 60 6.21 1.13 8.81
C THR A 60 6.74 0.06 9.75
N TYR A 61 7.43 0.51 10.79
CA TYR A 61 7.98 -0.31 11.86
C TYR A 61 7.34 0.15 13.16
N THR A 62 6.86 -0.78 13.99
CA THR A 62 6.06 -0.42 15.17
C THR A 62 6.56 -1.13 16.43
N THR A 63 6.11 -0.67 17.58
CA THR A 63 6.11 -1.49 18.80
C THR A 63 4.99 -2.53 18.70
N GLN A 64 5.09 -3.63 19.45
CA GLN A 64 4.00 -4.55 19.71
C GLN A 64 4.03 -4.98 21.19
N SER A 65 2.89 -4.88 21.85
CA SER A 65 2.67 -5.09 23.28
C SER A 65 1.61 -6.16 23.59
N GLY A 66 0.75 -6.51 22.63
CA GLY A 66 -0.29 -7.51 22.80
C GLY A 66 -0.97 -7.93 21.48
N TRP A 67 -0.63 -9.13 21.00
CA TRP A 67 -1.35 -9.90 19.97
C TRP A 67 -1.08 -11.41 20.22
N PRO A 68 -1.88 -12.35 19.66
CA PRO A 68 -1.68 -13.80 19.78
C PRO A 68 -0.26 -14.29 19.46
N THR A 69 0.49 -13.54 18.65
CA THR A 69 1.92 -13.77 18.43
C THR A 69 2.65 -12.44 18.52
N LEU A 70 3.59 -12.33 19.46
CA LEU A 70 4.42 -11.14 19.64
C LEU A 70 5.55 -11.12 18.62
N LEU A 71 5.57 -10.10 17.78
CA LEU A 71 6.63 -9.85 16.81
C LEU A 71 7.53 -8.72 17.29
N LYS A 72 8.84 -8.89 17.18
CA LYS A 72 9.81 -7.87 17.59
C LYS A 72 10.04 -6.89 16.45
N ILE A 73 9.49 -5.70 16.63
CA ILE A 73 9.43 -4.65 15.61
C ILE A 73 8.78 -5.19 14.32
N PRO A 74 7.44 -5.33 14.29
CA PRO A 74 6.73 -5.75 13.10
C PRO A 74 7.01 -4.76 11.96
N ALA A 75 7.31 -5.29 10.78
CA ALA A 75 7.43 -4.52 9.56
C ALA A 75 6.15 -4.69 8.73
N LEU A 76 5.47 -3.58 8.44
CA LEU A 76 4.33 -3.56 7.53
C LEU A 76 4.66 -2.75 6.28
N LYS A 77 4.07 -3.15 5.16
CA LYS A 77 4.30 -2.54 3.84
C LYS A 77 2.97 -2.08 3.23
N SER A 78 2.97 -0.93 2.58
CA SER A 78 1.80 -0.34 1.90
C SER A 78 2.20 0.36 0.60
N LYS A 79 1.28 0.44 -0.37
CA LYS A 79 1.45 1.27 -1.57
C LYS A 79 0.81 2.65 -1.44
N ASP A 80 -0.16 2.79 -0.54
CA ASP A 80 -1.09 3.91 -0.51
C ASP A 80 -1.25 4.53 0.88
N LEU A 81 -0.44 4.09 1.86
CA LEU A 81 -0.50 4.49 3.27
C LEU A 81 -1.80 4.12 3.99
N ILE A 82 -2.71 3.39 3.35
CA ILE A 82 -4.03 3.02 3.87
C ILE A 82 -4.12 1.53 4.09
N HIS A 83 -3.74 0.74 3.09
CA HIS A 83 -3.77 -0.72 3.16
C HIS A 83 -2.37 -1.25 3.49
N TRP A 84 -2.21 -1.72 4.72
CA TRP A 84 -0.94 -2.23 5.24
C TRP A 84 -0.94 -3.76 5.30
N LYS A 85 0.18 -4.37 4.93
CA LYS A 85 0.40 -5.82 5.03
C LYS A 85 1.62 -6.09 5.89
N LEU A 86 1.50 -6.96 6.88
CA LEU A 86 2.64 -7.49 7.61
C LEU A 86 3.57 -8.23 6.63
N VAL A 87 4.86 -7.89 6.65
CA VAL A 87 5.89 -8.52 5.81
C VAL A 87 6.94 -9.29 6.63
N GLY A 88 6.92 -9.15 7.96
CA GLY A 88 7.78 -9.90 8.87
C GLY A 88 8.05 -9.12 10.16
N GLU A 89 8.99 -9.62 10.95
CA GLU A 89 9.59 -8.91 12.07
C GLU A 89 11.05 -8.57 11.74
N VAL A 90 11.56 -7.47 12.27
CA VAL A 90 12.94 -7.05 11.96
C VAL A 90 13.97 -7.90 12.72
N PHE A 91 13.66 -8.30 13.96
CA PHE A 91 14.58 -8.99 14.84
C PHE A 91 14.02 -10.34 15.31
N PRO A 92 14.20 -11.44 14.56
CA PRO A 92 13.79 -12.77 15.01
C PRO A 92 14.45 -13.15 16.36
N GLU A 93 15.72 -12.77 16.52
CA GLU A 93 16.49 -12.95 17.73
C GLU A 93 16.95 -11.60 18.31
N ASN A 94 17.06 -11.53 19.64
CA ASN A 94 17.58 -10.34 20.30
C ASN A 94 19.09 -10.23 20.08
N ALA A 95 19.59 -9.00 19.97
CA ALA A 95 21.03 -8.77 20.12
C ALA A 95 21.49 -9.22 21.53
N ASN A 96 22.75 -9.63 21.65
CA ASN A 96 23.30 -10.21 22.89
C ASN A 96 23.23 -9.30 24.13
N TRP A 97 23.17 -7.98 23.94
CA TRP A 97 23.04 -7.00 25.02
C TRP A 97 21.58 -6.71 25.39
N VAL A 98 20.60 -7.20 24.62
CA VAL A 98 19.18 -6.96 24.84
C VAL A 98 18.57 -8.08 25.67
N THR A 99 17.86 -7.73 26.74
CA THR A 99 17.07 -8.70 27.50
C THR A 99 15.60 -8.70 27.08
N VAL A 100 14.91 -7.55 27.12
CA VAL A 100 13.46 -7.42 26.82
C VAL A 100 13.11 -6.03 26.28
N ASP A 101 11.82 -5.79 26.00
CA ASP A 101 11.21 -4.49 25.70
C ASP A 101 11.87 -3.73 24.53
N VAL A 102 11.87 -4.37 23.35
CA VAL A 102 12.36 -3.77 22.09
C VAL A 102 11.27 -2.88 21.49
N TRP A 103 11.37 -1.57 21.68
CA TRP A 103 10.29 -0.61 21.44
C TRP A 103 10.71 0.63 20.65
N ALA A 104 9.70 1.38 20.20
CA ALA A 104 9.75 2.70 19.60
C ALA A 104 10.81 2.81 18.49
N PRO A 105 10.65 2.03 17.40
CA PRO A 105 11.62 2.02 16.32
C PRO A 105 11.62 3.35 15.55
N HIS A 106 12.76 3.69 14.95
CA HIS A 106 12.89 4.76 13.98
C HIS A 106 13.71 4.32 12.77
N ALA A 107 13.11 4.35 11.59
CA ALA A 107 13.76 4.02 10.32
C ALA A 107 14.22 5.29 9.59
N MET A 108 15.44 5.25 9.08
CA MET A 108 16.02 6.30 8.26
C MET A 108 16.77 5.69 7.09
N ARG A 109 16.74 6.37 5.93
CA ARG A 109 17.54 6.01 4.77
C ARG A 109 18.75 6.92 4.66
N ILE A 110 19.94 6.35 4.49
CA ILE A 110 21.18 7.06 4.18
C ILE A 110 21.75 6.46 2.89
N GLY A 111 21.67 7.20 1.78
CA GLY A 111 22.09 6.71 0.47
C GLY A 111 21.26 5.49 0.03
N GLN A 112 21.92 4.33 -0.08
CA GLN A 112 21.27 3.06 -0.41
C GLN A 112 20.93 2.22 0.83
N ASP A 113 21.43 2.62 2.01
CA ASP A 113 21.27 1.88 3.25
C ASP A 113 20.07 2.35 4.05
N TYR A 114 19.51 1.43 4.82
CA TYR A 114 18.44 1.68 5.79
C TYR A 114 18.99 1.40 7.19
N LEU A 115 18.85 2.39 8.08
CA LEU A 115 19.15 2.27 9.50
C LEU A 115 17.85 2.19 10.27
N LEU A 116 17.81 1.28 11.24
CA LEU A 116 16.72 1.17 12.20
C LEU A 116 17.27 1.32 13.62
N PHE A 117 16.81 2.36 14.31
CA PHE A 117 17.11 2.62 15.71
C PHE A 117 15.95 2.14 16.57
N TYR A 118 16.21 1.66 17.79
CA TYR A 118 15.18 1.21 18.72
C TYR A 118 15.67 1.34 20.17
N ALA A 119 14.73 1.40 21.11
CA ALA A 119 15.03 1.29 22.53
C ALA A 119 14.89 -0.17 22.98
N ALA A 120 15.74 -0.60 23.90
CA ALA A 120 15.67 -1.93 24.50
C ALA A 120 16.16 -1.93 25.94
N ARG A 121 15.67 -2.88 26.74
CA ARG A 121 16.09 -3.05 28.13
C ARG A 121 17.13 -4.16 28.26
N GLN A 122 18.18 -3.86 29.02
CA GLN A 122 19.17 -4.82 29.51
C GLN A 122 19.02 -4.96 31.03
N TYR A 123 19.02 -6.18 31.55
CA TYR A 123 19.17 -6.40 32.99
C TYR A 123 20.65 -6.36 33.39
N GLY A 124 20.92 -5.80 34.57
CA GLY A 124 22.24 -5.81 35.21
C GLY A 124 22.47 -7.06 36.04
#